data_AF-A0A2H4Y3H1-F1
#
_entry.id   AF-A0A2H4Y3H1-F1
#
_cell.length_a   1.000
_cell.length_b   1.000
_cell.length_c   1.000
_cell.angle_alpha   90.00
_cell.angle_beta   90.00
_cell.angle_gamma   90.00
#
_symmetry.space_group_name_H-M   'P 1'
#
loop_
_entity.id
_entity.type
_entity.pdbx_description
1 polymer ?
#
loop_
_entity_poly.entity_id
_entity_poly.type
_entity_poly.pdbx_seq_one_letter_code
_entity_poly.pdbx_strand_id
1 'polypeptide(L)'
;LVHAVSRALVGRELFWHALRENLKKHLKENLDRYKALFHDFIDAAEWEDIINECDPLFVPPEGVPLGLRNIHIFGLANVLHRPIILLDSLSGMRSSGDYSATFLPGLIPVESCKGKDGQLNKPICIAWSSSGRNHYIPLVGIKGSTLPKLPLKLLPKAWGVPQDLLRKYIKLEDDGSCIIGGDRSLQDKYLLRLVAAMEEVFMNKHGIHPSLVADVHQYFYRRTGVIGVQPEEVTAAAKKAVSENRLHKCLMCGALSELLVAPEWLAPGGKLYNLAKSTHGQLKPDKNYSFPLNNIVCSYDAVNDVLVPDFNLSNLTSCNWCRGNSVRRVRSDASTVYLDGDRTNTRSYGGKCGCGFKHYWDGKEYDNLPEAFPITLEWGGRVVR
;
A
#
# COMPACT_ATOMS: atom_id res chain seq x y z
N LEU A 1 -11.53 -10.93 -1.08
CA LEU A 1 -11.14 -12.35 -0.95
C LEU A 1 -9.65 -12.52 -0.65
N VAL A 2 -8.75 -12.22 -1.60
CA VAL A 2 -7.31 -12.52 -1.48
C VAL A 2 -6.62 -11.88 -0.26
N HIS A 3 -7.07 -10.69 0.18
CA HIS A 3 -6.60 -10.07 1.43
C HIS A 3 -6.94 -10.91 2.67
N ALA A 4 -8.16 -11.42 2.76
CA ALA A 4 -8.58 -12.31 3.84
C ALA A 4 -7.78 -13.62 3.81
N VAL A 5 -7.59 -14.21 2.62
CA VAL A 5 -6.77 -15.41 2.45
C VAL A 5 -5.32 -15.16 2.87
N SER A 6 -4.70 -14.06 2.43
CA SER A 6 -3.34 -13.67 2.84
C SER A 6 -3.22 -13.50 4.35
N ARG A 7 -4.20 -12.82 4.99
CA ARG A 7 -4.23 -12.68 6.46
C ARG A 7 -4.40 -14.03 7.16
N ALA A 8 -5.23 -14.92 6.64
CA ALA A 8 -5.41 -16.25 7.20
C ALA A 8 -4.16 -17.15 7.06
N LEU A 9 -3.34 -16.92 6.02
CA LEU A 9 -2.10 -17.66 5.79
C LEU A 9 -0.95 -17.16 6.66
N VAL A 10 -0.73 -15.84 6.72
CA VAL A 10 0.50 -15.26 7.29
C VAL A 10 0.28 -14.07 8.23
N GLY A 11 -0.97 -13.74 8.54
CA GLY A 11 -1.33 -12.63 9.44
C GLY A 11 -1.13 -11.23 8.83
N ARG A 12 -0.91 -11.13 7.51
CA ARG A 12 -0.68 -9.88 6.77
C ARG A 12 -1.34 -9.94 5.40
N GLU A 13 -1.61 -8.80 4.79
CA GLU A 13 -2.18 -8.70 3.43
C GLU A 13 -1.13 -8.77 2.31
N LEU A 14 0.12 -9.06 2.66
CA LEU A 14 1.28 -8.93 1.77
C LEU A 14 1.15 -9.69 0.44
N PHE A 15 0.45 -10.83 0.43
CA PHE A 15 0.37 -11.70 -0.75
C PHE A 15 -0.86 -11.47 -1.62
N TRP A 16 -1.64 -10.41 -1.41
CA TRP A 16 -2.87 -10.19 -2.18
C TRP A 16 -2.65 -10.19 -3.70
N HIS A 17 -1.59 -9.52 -4.19
CA HIS A 17 -1.28 -9.43 -5.62
C HIS A 17 -0.77 -10.77 -6.15
N ALA A 18 0.17 -11.40 -5.44
CA ALA A 18 0.70 -12.70 -5.83
C ALA A 18 -0.41 -13.77 -5.87
N LEU A 19 -1.37 -13.75 -4.93
CA LEU A 19 -2.51 -14.66 -4.93
C LEU A 19 -3.41 -14.45 -6.16
N ARG A 20 -3.65 -13.20 -6.55
CA ARG A 20 -4.43 -12.86 -7.77
C ARG A 20 -3.72 -13.34 -9.04
N GLU A 21 -2.44 -13.02 -9.20
CA GLU A 21 -1.64 -13.45 -10.35
C GLU A 21 -1.55 -14.97 -10.46
N ASN A 22 -1.27 -15.66 -9.36
CA ASN A 22 -1.18 -17.13 -9.36
C ASN A 22 -2.55 -17.77 -9.61
N LEU A 23 -3.64 -17.19 -9.11
CA LEU A 23 -5.00 -17.67 -9.42
C LEU A 23 -5.31 -17.51 -10.92
N LYS A 24 -5.04 -16.34 -11.49
CA LYS A 24 -5.25 -16.06 -12.92
C LYS A 24 -4.46 -17.04 -13.79
N LYS A 25 -3.18 -17.24 -13.46
CA LYS A 25 -2.30 -18.20 -14.13
C LYS A 25 -2.84 -19.63 -14.02
N HIS A 26 -3.21 -20.06 -12.80
CA HIS A 26 -3.68 -21.41 -12.56
C HIS A 26 -4.99 -21.72 -13.31
N LEU A 27 -5.94 -20.78 -13.35
CA LEU A 27 -7.18 -20.91 -14.12
C LEU A 27 -6.91 -21.02 -15.62
N LYS A 28 -6.00 -20.21 -16.17
CA LYS A 28 -5.59 -20.30 -17.58
C LYS A 28 -4.95 -21.65 -17.92
N GLU A 29 -4.01 -22.11 -17.10
CA GLU A 29 -3.26 -23.35 -17.33
C GLU A 29 -4.12 -24.61 -17.18
N ASN A 30 -5.21 -24.55 -16.41
CA ASN A 30 -6.07 -25.69 -16.12
C ASN A 30 -7.50 -25.53 -16.66
N LEU A 31 -7.72 -24.58 -17.57
CA LEU A 31 -9.07 -24.14 -17.98
C LEU A 31 -9.97 -25.29 -18.41
N ASP A 32 -9.46 -26.24 -19.19
CA ASP A 32 -10.26 -27.37 -19.68
C ASP A 32 -10.75 -28.28 -18.54
N ARG A 33 -9.94 -28.45 -17.48
CA ARG A 33 -10.33 -29.22 -16.30
C ARG A 33 -11.44 -28.51 -15.52
N TYR A 34 -11.35 -27.19 -15.42
CA TYR A 34 -12.36 -26.36 -14.80
C TYR A 34 -13.68 -26.40 -15.61
N LYS A 35 -13.60 -26.22 -16.93
CA LYS A 35 -14.76 -26.34 -17.84
C LYS A 35 -15.44 -27.70 -17.71
N ALA A 36 -14.68 -28.79 -17.74
CA ALA A 36 -15.25 -30.13 -17.58
C ALA A 36 -15.92 -30.33 -16.21
N LEU A 37 -15.30 -29.86 -15.14
CA LEU A 37 -15.81 -30.02 -13.78
C LEU A 37 -17.08 -29.20 -13.53
N PHE A 38 -17.20 -28.02 -14.14
CA PHE A 38 -18.28 -27.08 -13.88
C PHE A 38 -19.20 -26.85 -15.09
N HIS A 39 -19.18 -27.70 -16.11
CA HIS A 39 -19.96 -27.52 -17.34
C HIS A 39 -21.48 -27.40 -17.11
N ASP A 40 -22.01 -28.07 -16.08
CA ASP A 40 -23.42 -28.01 -15.71
C ASP A 40 -23.79 -26.75 -14.90
N PHE A 41 -22.80 -25.97 -14.43
CA PHE A 41 -22.99 -24.88 -13.47
C PHE A 41 -22.50 -23.52 -13.96
N ILE A 42 -21.54 -23.47 -14.88
CA ILE A 42 -20.90 -22.25 -15.39
C ILE A 42 -20.93 -22.29 -16.91
N ASP A 43 -21.51 -21.27 -17.52
CA ASP A 43 -21.58 -21.16 -18.98
C ASP A 43 -20.18 -21.01 -19.60
N ALA A 44 -20.00 -21.54 -20.81
CA ALA A 44 -18.73 -21.45 -21.54
C ALA A 44 -18.27 -19.99 -21.76
N ALA A 45 -19.20 -19.05 -21.90
CA ALA A 45 -18.92 -17.63 -22.09
C ALA A 45 -18.43 -16.93 -20.81
N GLU A 46 -18.79 -17.43 -19.61
CA GLU A 46 -18.39 -16.79 -18.34
C GLU A 46 -16.89 -16.95 -18.01
N TRP A 47 -16.21 -17.91 -18.63
CA TRP A 47 -14.82 -18.24 -18.27
C TRP A 47 -13.83 -17.11 -18.54
N GLU A 48 -14.06 -16.33 -19.59
CA GLU A 48 -13.20 -15.18 -19.87
C GLU A 48 -13.32 -14.13 -18.76
N ASP A 49 -14.54 -13.82 -18.33
CA ASP A 49 -14.81 -12.90 -17.24
C ASP A 49 -14.25 -13.41 -15.91
N ILE A 50 -14.44 -14.70 -15.58
CA ILE A 50 -13.86 -15.33 -14.37
C ILE A 50 -12.33 -15.18 -14.34
N ILE A 51 -11.66 -15.37 -15.48
CA ILE A 51 -10.20 -15.21 -15.56
C ILE A 51 -9.80 -13.74 -15.44
N ASN A 52 -10.57 -12.83 -16.03
CA ASN A 52 -10.31 -11.39 -15.99
C ASN A 52 -10.54 -10.80 -14.59
N GLU A 53 -11.55 -11.27 -13.85
CA GLU A 53 -11.84 -10.92 -12.46
C GLU A 53 -10.65 -11.19 -11.52
N CYS A 54 -9.74 -12.10 -11.90
CA CYS A 54 -8.53 -12.41 -11.15
C CYS A 54 -7.44 -11.34 -11.25
N ASP A 55 -7.51 -10.44 -12.23
CA ASP A 55 -6.48 -9.41 -12.43
C ASP A 55 -6.36 -8.48 -11.19
N PRO A 56 -5.14 -8.19 -10.70
CA PRO A 56 -4.93 -7.22 -9.62
C PRO A 56 -5.51 -5.83 -9.88
N LEU A 57 -5.56 -5.41 -11.14
CA LEU A 57 -6.05 -4.11 -11.57
C LEU A 57 -7.45 -4.21 -12.21
N PHE A 58 -8.16 -5.33 -12.03
CA PHE A 58 -9.50 -5.51 -12.54
C PHE A 58 -10.44 -4.41 -12.02
N VAL A 59 -11.07 -3.69 -12.94
CA VAL A 59 -12.13 -2.73 -12.65
C VAL A 59 -13.44 -3.33 -13.18
N PRO A 60 -14.45 -3.58 -12.31
CA PRO A 60 -15.71 -4.12 -12.77
C PRO A 60 -16.43 -3.11 -13.68
N PRO A 61 -17.09 -3.57 -14.75
CA PRO A 61 -18.04 -2.77 -15.52
C PRO A 61 -19.05 -2.03 -14.64
N GLU A 62 -19.43 -0.83 -15.07
CA GLU A 62 -20.36 0.01 -14.32
C GLU A 62 -21.70 -0.69 -14.09
N GLY A 63 -22.20 -0.63 -12.85
CA GLY A 63 -23.48 -1.24 -12.47
C GLY A 63 -23.47 -2.75 -12.25
N VAL A 64 -22.36 -3.45 -12.48
CA VAL A 64 -22.27 -4.90 -12.24
C VAL A 64 -21.46 -5.17 -10.96
N PRO A 65 -22.04 -5.81 -9.93
CA PRO A 65 -21.28 -6.25 -8.77
C PRO A 65 -20.43 -7.47 -9.14
N LEU A 66 -19.34 -7.26 -9.88
CA LEU A 66 -18.36 -8.30 -10.19
C LEU A 66 -17.25 -8.30 -9.14
N GLY A 67 -16.91 -9.49 -8.67
CA GLY A 67 -15.89 -9.69 -7.65
C GLY A 67 -15.67 -11.17 -7.42
N LEU A 68 -14.50 -11.53 -6.89
CA LEU A 68 -14.07 -12.92 -6.75
C LEU A 68 -15.11 -13.79 -6.02
N ARG A 69 -15.81 -14.63 -6.79
CA ARG A 69 -16.84 -15.63 -6.41
C ARG A 69 -16.27 -16.98 -5.91
N ASN A 70 -17.16 -17.93 -5.60
CA ASN A 70 -16.82 -19.30 -5.11
C ASN A 70 -15.81 -20.04 -6.00
N ILE A 71 -15.92 -19.93 -7.32
CA ILE A 71 -14.97 -20.53 -8.27
C ILE A 71 -13.52 -20.05 -8.03
N HIS A 72 -13.35 -18.79 -7.61
CA HIS A 72 -12.04 -18.23 -7.27
C HIS A 72 -11.52 -18.77 -5.94
N ILE A 73 -12.40 -19.06 -4.98
CA ILE A 73 -12.00 -19.70 -3.71
C ILE A 73 -11.55 -21.13 -3.95
N PHE A 74 -12.28 -21.87 -4.81
CA PHE A 74 -11.85 -23.18 -5.27
C PHE A 74 -10.49 -23.13 -5.98
N GLY A 75 -10.30 -22.16 -6.88
CA GLY A 75 -9.01 -21.95 -7.53
C GLY A 75 -7.89 -21.61 -6.55
N LEU A 76 -8.15 -20.77 -5.54
CA LEU A 76 -7.17 -20.46 -4.50
C LEU A 76 -6.84 -21.66 -3.63
N ALA A 77 -7.80 -22.54 -3.32
CA ALA A 77 -7.52 -23.78 -2.60
C ALA A 77 -6.51 -24.64 -3.38
N ASN A 78 -6.71 -24.77 -4.70
CA ASN A 78 -5.79 -25.47 -5.60
C ASN A 78 -4.42 -24.78 -5.68
N VAL A 79 -4.35 -23.46 -5.81
CA VAL A 79 -3.07 -22.70 -5.81
C VAL A 79 -2.30 -22.88 -4.51
N LEU A 80 -3.01 -22.91 -3.38
CA LEU A 80 -2.38 -23.03 -2.05
C LEU A 80 -2.09 -24.47 -1.63
N HIS A 81 -2.57 -25.45 -2.39
CA HIS A 81 -2.54 -26.87 -2.03
C HIS A 81 -3.10 -27.08 -0.60
N ARG A 82 -4.16 -26.34 -0.28
CA ARG A 82 -4.70 -26.23 1.07
C ARG A 82 -6.20 -25.95 1.00
N PRO A 83 -7.02 -26.68 1.78
CA PRO A 83 -8.45 -26.40 1.81
C PRO A 83 -8.78 -25.02 2.41
N ILE A 84 -9.85 -24.40 1.90
CA ILE A 84 -10.37 -23.13 2.40
C ILE A 84 -11.81 -23.35 2.85
N ILE A 85 -12.13 -22.97 4.09
CA ILE A 85 -13.49 -23.02 4.62
C ILE A 85 -14.05 -21.59 4.58
N LEU A 86 -15.20 -21.42 3.94
CA LEU A 86 -15.96 -20.17 3.94
C LEU A 86 -17.19 -20.35 4.81
N LEU A 87 -17.24 -19.59 5.91
CA LEU A 87 -18.39 -19.52 6.81
C LEU A 87 -19.26 -18.30 6.49
N ASP A 88 -20.53 -18.41 6.82
CA ASP A 88 -21.51 -17.33 6.80
C ASP A 88 -22.31 -17.37 8.12
N SER A 89 -23.22 -16.43 8.31
CA SER A 89 -24.36 -16.53 9.21
C SER A 89 -25.06 -17.90 9.11
N LEU A 90 -25.68 -18.35 10.20
CA LEU A 90 -26.43 -19.63 10.21
C LEU A 90 -27.54 -19.67 9.15
N SER A 91 -28.18 -18.54 8.86
CA SER A 91 -29.16 -18.41 7.78
C SER A 91 -28.51 -18.55 6.40
N GLY A 92 -27.37 -17.87 6.17
CA GLY A 92 -26.60 -17.98 4.92
C GLY A 92 -26.11 -19.41 4.69
N MET A 93 -25.58 -20.06 5.73
CA MET A 93 -25.13 -21.45 5.64
C MET A 93 -26.24 -22.47 5.38
N ARG A 94 -27.50 -22.12 5.64
CA ARG A 94 -28.69 -22.95 5.38
C ARG A 94 -29.37 -22.59 4.06
N SER A 95 -29.07 -21.43 3.49
CA SER A 95 -29.63 -20.97 2.24
C SER A 95 -28.97 -21.72 1.07
N SER A 96 -29.76 -22.06 0.06
CA SER A 96 -29.25 -22.59 -1.22
C SER A 96 -28.52 -21.53 -2.07
N GLY A 97 -28.54 -20.26 -1.65
CA GLY A 97 -27.83 -19.15 -2.31
C GLY A 97 -26.35 -19.08 -1.91
N ASP A 98 -25.61 -20.14 -2.23
CA ASP A 98 -24.17 -20.23 -2.48
C ASP A 98 -23.22 -19.13 -1.96
N TYR A 99 -22.97 -19.09 -0.65
CA TYR A 99 -21.75 -18.43 -0.14
C TYR A 99 -20.90 -19.32 0.75
N SER A 100 -21.47 -20.09 1.67
CA SER A 100 -20.63 -20.92 2.56
C SER A 100 -20.33 -22.30 1.97
N ALA A 101 -19.06 -22.66 1.90
CA ALA A 101 -18.64 -24.01 1.52
C ALA A 101 -17.23 -24.35 1.99
N THR A 102 -16.88 -25.62 1.87
CA THR A 102 -15.51 -26.13 2.03
C THR A 102 -14.91 -26.34 0.64
N PHE A 103 -13.88 -25.57 0.31
CA PHE A 103 -13.19 -25.62 -0.97
C PHE A 103 -11.95 -26.49 -0.84
N LEU A 104 -11.96 -27.66 -1.48
CA LEU A 104 -10.84 -28.60 -1.47
C LEU A 104 -9.94 -28.34 -2.68
N PRO A 105 -8.62 -28.58 -2.59
CA PRO A 105 -7.71 -28.53 -3.74
C PRO A 105 -7.91 -29.76 -4.66
N GLY A 106 -9.13 -29.95 -5.17
CA GLY A 106 -9.55 -31.17 -5.86
C GLY A 106 -8.87 -31.42 -7.21
N LEU A 107 -8.17 -30.42 -7.77
CA LEU A 107 -7.37 -30.58 -8.99
C LEU A 107 -5.91 -30.97 -8.69
N ILE A 108 -5.52 -31.00 -7.42
CA ILE A 108 -4.18 -31.29 -6.94
C ILE A 108 -4.18 -32.63 -6.19
N PRO A 109 -3.24 -33.55 -6.44
CA PRO A 109 -3.13 -34.78 -5.67
C PRO A 109 -2.98 -34.51 -4.17
N VAL A 110 -3.63 -35.34 -3.34
CA VAL A 110 -3.60 -35.24 -1.85
C VAL A 110 -2.16 -35.20 -1.31
N GLU A 111 -1.26 -35.97 -1.93
CA GLU A 111 0.15 -36.02 -1.54
C GLU A 111 0.87 -34.66 -1.69
N SER A 112 0.49 -33.87 -2.68
CA SER A 112 1.00 -32.51 -2.89
C SER A 112 0.38 -31.47 -1.95
N CYS A 113 -0.62 -31.86 -1.15
CA CYS A 113 -1.30 -31.02 -0.16
C CYS A 113 -0.74 -31.21 1.27
N LYS A 114 0.42 -31.86 1.40
CA LYS A 114 1.13 -32.08 2.66
C LYS A 114 2.24 -31.05 2.87
N GLY A 115 2.46 -30.67 4.13
CA GLY A 115 3.58 -29.85 4.52
C GLY A 115 4.91 -30.62 4.52
N LYS A 116 6.01 -29.94 4.83
CA LYS A 116 7.34 -30.56 4.98
C LYS A 116 7.40 -31.63 6.08
N ASP A 117 6.45 -31.59 7.01
CA ASP A 117 6.22 -32.55 8.08
C ASP A 117 5.42 -33.79 7.62
N GLY A 118 5.06 -33.89 6.34
CA GLY A 118 4.26 -34.99 5.78
C GLY A 118 2.79 -34.97 6.22
N GLN A 119 2.39 -34.01 7.03
CA GLN A 119 1.01 -33.84 7.48
C GLN A 119 0.21 -33.01 6.48
N LEU A 120 -1.08 -33.30 6.35
CA LEU A 120 -1.98 -32.47 5.53
C LEU A 120 -1.96 -31.02 6.00
N ASN A 121 -1.96 -30.10 5.04
CA ASN A 121 -2.15 -28.69 5.32
C ASN A 121 -3.50 -28.46 6.01
N LYS A 122 -3.47 -27.98 7.27
CA LYS A 122 -4.69 -27.58 7.98
C LYS A 122 -5.45 -26.52 7.16
N PRO A 123 -6.79 -26.59 7.07
CA PRO A 123 -7.57 -25.61 6.32
C PRO A 123 -7.41 -24.20 6.89
N ILE A 124 -7.49 -23.20 6.02
CA ILE A 124 -7.71 -21.82 6.47
C ILE A 124 -9.21 -21.52 6.50
N CYS A 125 -9.62 -20.61 7.39
CA CYS A 125 -11.02 -20.22 7.53
C CYS A 125 -11.18 -18.73 7.20
N ILE A 126 -12.16 -18.44 6.36
CA ILE A 126 -12.62 -17.10 6.04
C ILE A 126 -14.13 -17.04 6.27
N ALA A 127 -14.67 -15.84 6.49
CA ALA A 127 -16.10 -15.63 6.59
C ALA A 127 -16.58 -14.55 5.64
N TRP A 128 -17.83 -14.68 5.21
CA TRP A 128 -18.56 -13.64 4.49
C TRP A 128 -19.27 -12.73 5.50
N SER A 129 -19.04 -11.42 5.43
CA SER A 129 -19.61 -10.49 6.43
C SER A 129 -21.11 -10.30 6.27
N SER A 130 -21.57 -9.86 5.09
CA SER A 130 -22.99 -9.69 4.75
C SER A 130 -23.13 -9.25 3.29
N SER A 131 -24.32 -9.43 2.72
CA SER A 131 -24.68 -8.88 1.40
C SER A 131 -24.51 -7.36 1.31
N GLY A 132 -24.81 -6.63 2.40
CA GLY A 132 -24.63 -5.17 2.45
C GLY A 132 -23.18 -4.69 2.53
N ARG A 133 -22.22 -5.56 2.90
CA ARG A 133 -20.79 -5.22 2.98
C ARG A 133 -19.97 -5.84 1.86
N ASN A 134 -20.45 -6.92 1.24
CA ASN A 134 -19.80 -7.64 0.14
C ASN A 134 -18.31 -7.95 0.45
N HIS A 135 -18.02 -8.41 1.67
CA HIS A 135 -16.66 -8.44 2.21
C HIS A 135 -16.29 -9.76 2.87
N TYR A 136 -15.09 -10.25 2.54
CA TYR A 136 -14.47 -11.43 3.15
C TYR A 136 -13.59 -11.02 4.32
N ILE A 137 -13.71 -11.72 5.44
CA ILE A 137 -12.85 -11.54 6.63
C ILE A 137 -12.09 -12.82 6.97
N PRO A 138 -10.84 -12.74 7.43
CA PRO A 138 -10.11 -13.92 7.92
C PRO A 138 -10.59 -14.32 9.32
N LEU A 139 -10.74 -15.62 9.56
CA LEU A 139 -10.95 -16.18 10.89
C LEU A 139 -9.66 -16.91 11.32
N VAL A 140 -8.89 -16.27 12.21
CA VAL A 140 -7.55 -16.73 12.62
C VAL A 140 -7.48 -17.04 14.10
N GLY A 141 -6.58 -17.96 14.47
CA GLY A 141 -6.25 -18.23 15.86
C GLY A 141 -5.51 -17.07 16.53
N ILE A 142 -5.55 -17.04 17.86
CA ILE A 142 -4.78 -16.10 18.67
C ILE A 142 -3.36 -16.62 18.82
N LYS A 143 -2.37 -15.77 18.55
CA LYS A 143 -0.94 -16.12 18.66
C LYS A 143 -0.62 -16.59 20.08
N GLY A 144 -0.02 -17.78 20.20
CA GLY A 144 0.34 -18.38 21.49
C GLY A 144 -0.79 -19.18 22.17
N SER A 145 -1.99 -19.19 21.60
CA SER A 145 -3.10 -20.03 22.06
C SER A 145 -3.18 -21.34 21.27
N THR A 146 -4.01 -22.27 21.75
CA THR A 146 -4.36 -23.47 20.99
C THR A 146 -5.06 -23.11 19.69
N LEU A 147 -4.86 -23.92 18.65
CA LEU A 147 -5.50 -23.69 17.37
C LEU A 147 -7.02 -23.84 17.47
N PRO A 148 -7.80 -22.98 16.79
CA PRO A 148 -9.26 -23.08 16.79
C PRO A 148 -9.72 -24.42 16.22
N LYS A 149 -10.71 -25.03 16.87
CA LYS A 149 -11.41 -26.22 16.38
C LYS A 149 -12.78 -25.84 15.84
N LEU A 150 -13.06 -26.20 14.60
CA LEU A 150 -14.37 -26.07 13.98
C LEU A 150 -15.14 -27.40 14.15
N PRO A 151 -16.26 -27.41 14.90
CA PRO A 151 -17.08 -28.61 15.06
C PRO A 151 -17.63 -29.12 13.73
N LEU A 152 -17.78 -30.43 13.57
CA LEU A 152 -18.29 -31.05 12.34
C LEU A 152 -19.63 -30.47 11.88
N LYS A 153 -20.53 -30.18 12.82
CA LYS A 153 -21.86 -29.59 12.54
C LYS A 153 -21.81 -28.19 11.92
N LEU A 154 -20.68 -27.50 12.03
CA LEU A 154 -20.43 -26.18 11.45
C LEU A 154 -19.52 -26.26 10.22
N LEU A 155 -19.04 -27.45 9.84
CA LEU A 155 -18.22 -27.63 8.65
C LEU A 155 -19.13 -27.67 7.41
N PRO A 156 -19.04 -26.69 6.49
CA PRO A 156 -19.86 -26.68 5.28
C PRO A 156 -19.51 -27.86 4.36
N LYS A 157 -20.43 -28.20 3.46
CA LYS A 157 -20.23 -29.23 2.43
C LYS A 157 -19.11 -28.84 1.47
N ALA A 158 -18.51 -29.83 0.81
CA ALA A 158 -17.55 -29.62 -0.25
C ALA A 158 -18.21 -28.94 -1.46
N TRP A 159 -17.55 -27.93 -2.03
CA TRP A 159 -18.03 -27.25 -3.23
C TRP A 159 -17.23 -27.67 -4.47
N GLY A 160 -17.95 -27.90 -5.57
CA GLY A 160 -17.37 -28.27 -6.86
C GLY A 160 -16.75 -29.66 -6.96
N VAL A 161 -16.75 -30.44 -5.87
CA VAL A 161 -16.18 -31.78 -5.81
C VAL A 161 -17.01 -32.72 -4.93
N PRO A 162 -16.90 -34.05 -5.12
CA PRO A 162 -17.60 -35.03 -4.29
C PRO A 162 -17.32 -34.89 -2.78
N GLN A 163 -18.37 -35.08 -1.98
CA GLN A 163 -18.31 -34.89 -0.51
C GLN A 163 -17.36 -35.87 0.20
N ASP A 164 -17.15 -37.06 -0.35
CA ASP A 164 -16.24 -38.08 0.21
C ASP A 164 -14.78 -37.64 0.17
N LEU A 165 -14.41 -36.71 -0.73
CA LEU A 165 -13.05 -36.16 -0.78
C LEU A 165 -12.70 -35.33 0.45
N LEU A 166 -13.68 -34.83 1.21
CA LEU A 166 -13.42 -33.99 2.38
C LEU A 166 -12.47 -34.67 3.36
N ARG A 167 -12.69 -35.95 3.66
CA ARG A 167 -11.84 -36.72 4.59
C ARG A 167 -10.45 -37.06 4.04
N LYS A 168 -10.24 -36.91 2.73
CA LYS A 168 -8.93 -37.12 2.10
C LYS A 168 -8.03 -35.88 2.20
N TYR A 169 -8.63 -34.69 2.15
CA TYR A 169 -7.90 -33.42 2.17
C TYR A 169 -7.90 -32.73 3.54
N ILE A 170 -8.84 -33.08 4.43
CA ILE A 170 -8.95 -32.52 5.78
C ILE A 170 -8.82 -33.65 6.79
N LYS A 171 -7.83 -33.52 7.68
CA LYS A 171 -7.73 -34.36 8.88
C LYS A 171 -8.79 -33.90 9.89
N LEU A 172 -9.70 -34.81 10.22
CA LEU A 172 -10.66 -34.63 11.31
C LEU A 172 -10.09 -35.26 12.59
N GLU A 173 -10.38 -34.63 13.72
CA GLU A 173 -10.07 -35.14 15.05
C GLU A 173 -11.06 -36.25 15.46
N ASP A 174 -10.80 -36.94 16.56
CA ASP A 174 -11.65 -38.06 17.03
C ASP A 174 -13.09 -37.62 17.35
N ASP A 175 -13.29 -36.37 17.76
CA ASP A 175 -14.59 -35.74 17.98
C ASP A 175 -15.27 -35.25 16.69
N GLY A 176 -14.65 -35.52 15.53
CA GLY A 176 -15.07 -35.08 14.20
C GLY A 176 -14.77 -33.61 13.91
N SER A 177 -14.18 -32.86 14.84
CA SER A 177 -13.83 -31.46 14.62
C SER A 177 -12.65 -31.31 13.65
N CYS A 178 -12.55 -30.13 13.05
CA CYS A 178 -11.47 -29.77 12.15
C CYS A 178 -10.61 -28.68 12.78
N ILE A 179 -9.29 -28.88 12.84
CA ILE A 179 -8.37 -27.84 13.32
C ILE A 179 -8.13 -26.81 12.21
N ILE A 180 -8.44 -25.55 12.50
CA ILE A 180 -8.16 -24.43 11.60
C ILE A 180 -6.69 -24.03 11.72
N GLY A 181 -6.02 -23.90 10.57
CA GLY A 181 -4.63 -23.49 10.45
C GLY A 181 -4.41 -22.00 10.71
N GLY A 182 -3.17 -21.57 10.44
CA GLY A 182 -2.72 -20.19 10.71
C GLY A 182 -1.69 -20.08 11.84
N ASP A 183 -1.22 -21.22 12.36
CA ASP A 183 -0.11 -21.35 13.31
C ASP A 183 1.25 -20.95 12.71
N ARG A 184 1.41 -21.06 11.39
CA ARG A 184 2.67 -20.83 10.68
C ARG A 184 2.76 -19.39 10.14
N SER A 185 2.81 -18.40 11.04
CA SER A 185 3.10 -17.02 10.64
C SER A 185 4.55 -16.88 10.14
N LEU A 186 4.76 -16.06 9.11
CA LEU A 186 6.12 -15.68 8.72
C LEU A 186 6.81 -14.92 9.86
N GLN A 187 8.09 -15.21 10.08
CA GLN A 187 8.89 -14.50 11.07
C GLN A 187 9.03 -13.02 10.67
N ASP A 188 8.98 -12.11 11.64
CA ASP A 188 9.10 -10.67 11.38
C ASP A 188 10.39 -10.31 10.62
N LYS A 189 11.51 -10.97 10.94
CA LYS A 189 12.78 -10.81 10.22
C LYS A 189 12.68 -11.19 8.74
N TYR A 190 11.94 -12.26 8.42
CA TYR A 190 11.73 -12.67 7.03
C TYR A 190 10.78 -11.70 6.31
N LEU A 191 9.71 -11.25 6.98
CA LEU A 191 8.80 -10.25 6.44
C LEU A 191 9.53 -8.94 6.10
N LEU A 192 10.37 -8.44 7.01
CA LEU A 192 11.15 -7.23 6.76
C LEU A 192 12.08 -7.38 5.56
N ARG A 193 12.74 -8.55 5.41
CA ARG A 193 13.57 -8.85 4.22
C ARG A 193 12.75 -8.89 2.93
N LEU A 194 11.56 -9.49 2.97
CA LEU A 194 10.67 -9.56 1.82
C LEU A 194 10.16 -8.18 1.42
N VAL A 195 9.74 -7.37 2.39
CA VAL A 195 9.31 -5.97 2.16
C VAL A 195 10.45 -5.16 1.57
N ALA A 196 11.66 -5.23 2.14
CA ALA A 196 12.84 -4.53 1.61
C ALA A 196 13.16 -4.95 0.16
N ALA A 197 13.05 -6.25 -0.16
CA ALA A 197 13.25 -6.73 -1.53
C ALA A 197 12.15 -6.21 -2.49
N MET A 198 10.89 -6.14 -2.04
CA MET A 198 9.80 -5.54 -2.82
C MET A 198 10.02 -4.04 -3.03
N GLU A 199 10.50 -3.32 -2.01
CA GLU A 199 10.85 -1.91 -2.10
C GLU A 199 11.99 -1.68 -3.10
N GLU A 200 13.03 -2.50 -3.06
CA GLU A 200 14.15 -2.46 -4.00
C GLU A 200 13.69 -2.70 -5.44
N VAL A 201 12.88 -3.73 -5.68
CA VAL A 201 12.33 -4.02 -7.02
C VAL A 201 11.46 -2.86 -7.51
N PHE A 202 10.61 -2.30 -6.65
CA PHE A 202 9.78 -1.15 -7.00
C PHE A 202 10.63 0.09 -7.33
N MET A 203 11.64 0.38 -6.49
CA MET A 203 12.56 1.49 -6.69
C MET A 203 13.35 1.34 -7.99
N ASN A 204 13.86 0.14 -8.30
CA ASN A 204 14.59 -0.13 -9.54
C ASN A 204 13.69 0.03 -10.78
N LYS A 205 12.43 -0.41 -10.69
CA LYS A 205 11.48 -0.33 -11.81
C LYS A 205 10.94 1.08 -12.04
N HIS A 206 10.62 1.80 -10.96
CA HIS A 206 9.90 3.07 -11.04
C HIS A 206 10.76 4.31 -10.75
N GLY A 207 11.94 4.16 -10.13
CA GLY A 207 12.83 5.27 -9.78
C GLY A 207 12.30 6.17 -8.66
N ILE A 208 11.31 5.69 -7.89
CA ILE A 208 10.73 6.38 -6.73
C ILE A 208 10.40 5.37 -5.64
N HIS A 209 10.61 5.76 -4.39
CA HIS A 209 10.39 4.90 -3.25
C HIS A 209 8.88 4.69 -3.00
N PRO A 210 8.42 3.46 -2.76
CA PRO A 210 6.98 3.18 -2.64
C PRO A 210 6.33 3.87 -1.43
N SER A 211 7.07 4.16 -0.36
CA SER A 211 6.53 4.93 0.78
C SER A 211 6.12 6.35 0.37
N LEU A 212 6.84 6.97 -0.57
CA LEU A 212 6.51 8.30 -1.06
C LEU A 212 5.27 8.27 -1.95
N VAL A 213 5.11 7.23 -2.76
CA VAL A 213 3.88 6.98 -3.53
C VAL A 213 2.69 6.79 -2.59
N ALA A 214 2.86 6.01 -1.51
CA ALA A 214 1.83 5.81 -0.49
C ALA A 214 1.47 7.12 0.23
N ASP A 215 2.46 7.96 0.55
CA ASP A 215 2.22 9.28 1.13
C ASP A 215 1.46 10.20 0.16
N VAL A 216 1.83 10.24 -1.12
CA VAL A 216 1.10 10.99 -2.16
C VAL A 216 -0.36 10.55 -2.25
N HIS A 217 -0.62 9.23 -2.28
CA HIS A 217 -1.98 8.70 -2.25
C HIS A 217 -2.74 9.13 -0.98
N GLN A 218 -2.13 8.96 0.20
CA GLN A 218 -2.76 9.23 1.49
C GLN A 218 -3.06 10.73 1.69
N TYR A 219 -2.15 11.62 1.26
CA TYR A 219 -2.26 13.05 1.53
C TYR A 219 -3.00 13.82 0.44
N PHE A 220 -2.96 13.38 -0.82
CA PHE A 220 -3.54 14.14 -1.94
C PHE A 220 -4.80 13.47 -2.52
N TYR A 221 -4.77 12.16 -2.78
CA TYR A 221 -5.90 11.46 -3.43
C TYR A 221 -6.99 11.03 -2.46
N ARG A 222 -6.62 10.45 -1.31
CA ARG A 222 -7.61 10.00 -0.33
C ARG A 222 -8.46 11.14 0.22
N ARG A 223 -7.91 12.36 0.26
CA ARG A 223 -8.61 13.55 0.78
C ARG A 223 -9.63 14.13 -0.19
N THR A 224 -9.39 13.99 -1.49
CA THR A 224 -10.32 14.48 -2.52
C THR A 224 -11.52 13.55 -2.68
N GLY A 225 -11.58 12.44 -1.92
CA GLY A 225 -12.66 11.47 -1.98
C GLY A 225 -12.63 10.62 -3.25
N VAL A 226 -11.53 10.68 -4.02
CA VAL A 226 -11.38 9.89 -5.24
C VAL A 226 -11.11 8.44 -4.81
N ILE A 227 -12.07 7.57 -5.13
CA ILE A 227 -11.99 6.13 -4.89
C ILE A 227 -11.56 5.46 -6.20
N GLY A 228 -10.66 4.48 -6.12
CA GLY A 228 -10.28 3.67 -7.27
C GLY A 228 -9.19 4.25 -8.17
N VAL A 229 -8.43 5.24 -7.68
CA VAL A 229 -7.23 5.74 -8.39
C VAL A 229 -6.24 4.59 -8.57
N GLN A 230 -5.76 4.41 -9.80
CA GLN A 230 -4.85 3.32 -10.11
C GLN A 230 -3.45 3.59 -9.52
N PRO A 231 -2.77 2.58 -8.95
CA PRO A 231 -1.42 2.74 -8.41
C PRO A 231 -0.43 3.37 -9.40
N GLU A 232 -0.57 3.08 -10.69
CA GLU A 232 0.26 3.60 -11.78
C GLU A 232 0.13 5.12 -11.92
N GLU A 233 -1.10 5.64 -11.80
CA GLU A 233 -1.39 7.08 -11.88
C GLU A 233 -0.77 7.82 -10.69
N VAL A 234 -0.96 7.29 -9.48
CA VAL A 234 -0.34 7.86 -8.26
C VAL A 234 1.18 7.82 -8.38
N THR A 235 1.74 6.72 -8.89
CA THR A 235 3.19 6.58 -9.09
C THR A 235 3.72 7.62 -10.06
N ALA A 236 3.04 7.81 -11.21
CA ALA A 236 3.42 8.80 -12.20
C ALA A 236 3.33 10.24 -11.64
N ALA A 237 2.25 10.56 -10.93
CA ALA A 237 2.07 11.86 -10.29
C ALA A 237 3.14 12.14 -9.22
N ALA A 238 3.43 11.15 -8.37
CA ALA A 238 4.49 11.24 -7.36
C ALA A 238 5.85 11.49 -8.00
N LYS A 239 6.21 10.73 -9.05
CA LYS A 239 7.47 10.93 -9.80
C LYS A 239 7.59 12.35 -10.34
N LYS A 240 6.54 12.84 -11.00
CA LYS A 240 6.51 14.19 -11.56
C LYS A 240 6.71 15.23 -10.46
N ALA A 241 5.94 15.16 -9.39
CA ALA A 241 6.00 16.12 -8.29
C ALA A 241 7.35 16.14 -7.56
N VAL A 242 8.02 14.98 -7.41
CA VAL A 242 9.38 14.92 -6.85
C VAL A 242 10.39 15.52 -7.82
N SER A 243 10.34 15.14 -9.10
CA SER A 243 11.29 15.64 -10.11
C SER A 243 11.22 17.16 -10.28
N GLU A 244 10.04 17.72 -10.05
CA GLU A 244 9.78 19.17 -10.07
C GLU A 244 10.01 19.82 -8.70
N ASN A 245 10.58 19.13 -7.69
CA ASN A 245 10.84 19.68 -6.35
C ASN A 245 9.61 20.26 -5.62
N ARG A 246 8.40 19.78 -5.95
CA ARG A 246 7.15 20.28 -5.35
C ARG A 246 6.82 19.63 -4.01
N LEU A 247 7.31 18.41 -3.76
CA LEU A 247 6.96 17.65 -2.56
C LEU A 247 7.82 18.04 -1.35
N HIS A 248 7.14 18.29 -0.23
CA HIS A 248 7.74 18.66 1.05
C HIS A 248 7.16 17.83 2.19
N LYS A 249 8.02 17.27 3.05
CA LYS A 249 7.63 16.59 4.28
C LYS A 249 7.67 17.54 5.46
N CYS A 250 6.61 17.55 6.26
CA CYS A 250 6.57 18.30 7.49
C CYS A 250 7.35 17.58 8.58
N LEU A 251 8.35 18.25 9.15
CA LEU A 251 9.18 17.65 10.20
C LEU A 251 8.41 17.51 11.52
N MET A 252 7.30 18.23 11.70
CA MET A 252 6.49 18.22 12.93
C MET A 252 5.50 17.05 12.99
N CYS A 253 4.71 16.86 11.93
CA CYS A 253 3.64 15.85 11.89
C CYS A 253 3.91 14.70 10.90
N GLY A 254 5.00 14.76 10.13
CA GLY A 254 5.33 13.75 9.11
C GLY A 254 4.51 13.83 7.83
N ALA A 255 3.52 14.72 7.74
CA ALA A 255 2.65 14.83 6.58
C ALA A 255 3.38 15.34 5.33
N LEU A 256 3.00 14.80 4.17
CA LEU A 256 3.45 15.28 2.88
C LEU A 256 2.58 16.47 2.43
N SER A 257 3.22 17.52 1.94
CA SER A 257 2.60 18.70 1.36
C SER A 257 3.21 18.97 -0.01
N GLU A 258 2.41 19.54 -0.90
CA GLU A 258 2.82 19.87 -2.25
C GLU A 258 2.76 21.39 -2.44
N LEU A 259 3.82 21.95 -3.03
CA LEU A 259 3.81 23.33 -3.48
C LEU A 259 3.14 23.38 -4.85
N LEU A 260 1.89 23.86 -4.86
CA LEU A 260 1.11 24.07 -6.07
C LEU A 260 0.88 25.56 -6.31
N VAL A 261 0.94 25.96 -7.57
CA VAL A 261 0.62 27.30 -8.02
C VAL A 261 -0.48 27.19 -9.06
N ALA A 262 -1.58 27.88 -8.81
CA ALA A 262 -2.70 27.99 -9.74
C ALA A 262 -2.23 28.52 -11.10
N PRO A 263 -2.41 27.78 -12.21
CA PRO A 263 -2.01 28.24 -13.54
C PRO A 263 -2.63 29.60 -13.92
N GLU A 264 -3.86 29.86 -13.47
CA GLU A 264 -4.56 31.11 -13.70
C GLU A 264 -3.91 32.32 -13.00
N TRP A 265 -3.03 32.12 -12.03
CA TRP A 265 -2.26 33.22 -11.43
C TRP A 265 -1.07 33.63 -12.28
N LEU A 266 -0.61 32.74 -13.16
CA LEU A 266 0.65 32.83 -13.89
C LEU A 266 0.48 33.33 -15.34
N ALA A 267 -0.73 33.25 -15.88
CA ALA A 267 -1.08 33.75 -17.20
C ALA A 267 -1.46 35.24 -17.20
N PRO A 268 -1.56 35.91 -18.37
CA PRO A 268 -1.96 37.30 -18.47
C PRO A 268 -3.33 37.55 -17.82
N GLY A 269 -3.45 38.60 -17.01
CA GLY A 269 -4.62 38.85 -16.18
C GLY A 269 -4.59 38.13 -14.82
N GLY A 270 -3.70 37.16 -14.63
CA GLY A 270 -3.46 36.48 -13.38
C GLY A 270 -2.76 37.36 -12.33
N LYS A 271 -2.99 37.04 -11.05
CA LYS A 271 -2.49 37.84 -9.92
C LYS A 271 -0.97 38.01 -9.91
N LEU A 272 -0.21 36.93 -10.10
CA LEU A 272 1.26 36.97 -10.05
C LEU A 272 1.84 37.57 -11.33
N TYR A 273 1.25 37.26 -12.48
CA TYR A 273 1.63 37.86 -13.76
C TYR A 273 1.49 39.38 -13.73
N ASN A 274 0.31 39.88 -13.31
CA ASN A 274 0.05 41.31 -13.23
C ASN A 274 0.98 42.01 -12.25
N LEU A 275 1.26 41.37 -11.11
CA LEU A 275 2.19 41.92 -10.11
C LEU A 275 3.63 42.02 -10.64
N ALA A 276 4.11 41.01 -11.37
CA ALA A 276 5.43 41.08 -12.01
C ALA A 276 5.48 42.20 -13.05
N LYS A 277 4.44 42.32 -13.88
CA LYS A 277 4.35 43.33 -14.94
C LYS A 277 4.22 44.75 -14.39
N SER A 278 3.43 44.97 -13.34
CA SER A 278 3.30 46.28 -12.71
C SER A 278 4.59 46.72 -12.01
N THR A 279 5.34 45.78 -11.44
CA THR A 279 6.55 46.07 -10.67
C THR A 279 7.78 46.25 -11.56
N HIS A 280 7.87 45.50 -12.67
CA HIS A 280 9.06 45.46 -13.51
C HIS A 280 8.85 45.96 -14.95
N GLY A 281 7.63 46.34 -15.33
CA GLY A 281 7.28 46.69 -16.70
C GLY A 281 7.20 45.45 -17.58
N GLN A 282 7.78 45.51 -18.78
CA GLN A 282 7.78 44.38 -19.71
C GLN A 282 8.55 43.19 -19.13
N LEU A 283 7.92 42.01 -19.15
CA LEU A 283 8.53 40.78 -18.67
C LEU A 283 9.61 40.30 -19.64
N LYS A 284 10.71 39.78 -19.10
CA LYS A 284 11.89 39.34 -19.83
C LYS A 284 12.25 37.89 -19.47
N PRO A 285 12.57 37.03 -20.45
CA PRO A 285 12.88 35.62 -20.18
C PRO A 285 14.13 35.35 -19.33
N ASP A 286 15.09 36.27 -19.35
CA ASP A 286 16.38 36.16 -18.64
C ASP A 286 16.31 36.60 -17.17
N LYS A 287 15.11 36.92 -16.66
CA LYS A 287 14.91 37.45 -15.32
C LYS A 287 14.03 36.52 -14.47
N ASN A 288 14.44 36.35 -13.21
CA ASN A 288 13.62 35.71 -12.19
C ASN A 288 12.75 36.74 -11.46
N TYR A 289 11.48 36.38 -11.27
CA TYR A 289 10.46 37.16 -10.60
C TYR A 289 10.13 36.50 -9.26
N SER A 290 10.49 37.17 -8.16
CA SER A 290 10.27 36.64 -6.81
C SER A 290 8.98 37.21 -6.21
N PHE A 291 8.19 36.32 -5.60
CA PHE A 291 6.94 36.63 -4.91
C PHE A 291 7.04 36.19 -3.44
N PRO A 292 7.65 37.00 -2.54
CA PRO A 292 7.94 36.58 -1.16
C PRO A 292 6.70 36.17 -0.36
N LEU A 293 5.56 36.86 -0.54
CA LEU A 293 4.31 36.52 0.15
C LEU A 293 3.76 35.15 -0.23
N ASN A 294 4.13 34.66 -1.43
CA ASN A 294 3.72 33.36 -1.94
C ASN A 294 4.85 32.32 -1.86
N ASN A 295 6.08 32.74 -1.55
CA ASN A 295 7.30 31.92 -1.54
C ASN A 295 7.59 31.22 -2.88
N ILE A 296 7.25 31.91 -3.98
CA ILE A 296 7.42 31.42 -5.35
C ILE A 296 8.40 32.33 -6.07
N VAL A 297 9.27 31.72 -6.86
CA VAL A 297 10.09 32.39 -7.86
C VAL A 297 9.67 31.85 -9.23
N CYS A 298 9.44 32.72 -10.20
CA CYS A 298 9.09 32.34 -11.57
C CYS A 298 10.10 32.89 -12.56
N SER A 299 10.30 32.18 -13.66
CA SER A 299 10.82 32.75 -14.92
C SER A 299 9.66 33.12 -15.84
N TYR A 300 9.95 33.84 -16.91
CA TYR A 300 8.94 34.21 -17.91
C TYR A 300 9.18 33.46 -19.22
N ASP A 301 8.15 32.77 -19.71
CA ASP A 301 8.14 32.14 -21.02
C ASP A 301 7.47 33.07 -22.04
N ALA A 302 8.28 33.68 -22.90
CA ALA A 302 7.80 34.61 -23.91
C ALA A 302 7.04 33.95 -25.07
N VAL A 303 7.19 32.63 -25.27
CA VAL A 303 6.49 31.92 -26.36
C VAL A 303 5.03 31.72 -26.00
N ASN A 304 4.78 31.31 -24.75
CA ASN A 304 3.44 31.04 -24.25
C ASN A 304 2.82 32.24 -23.50
N ASP A 305 3.58 33.33 -23.30
CA ASP A 305 3.20 34.52 -22.51
C ASP A 305 2.74 34.16 -21.09
N VAL A 306 3.54 33.35 -20.38
CA VAL A 306 3.20 32.91 -19.01
C VAL A 306 4.40 32.95 -18.09
N LEU A 307 4.14 33.10 -16.78
CA LEU A 307 5.14 32.85 -15.74
C LEU A 307 5.26 31.34 -15.48
N VAL A 308 6.49 30.83 -15.43
CA VAL A 308 6.79 29.43 -15.13
C VAL A 308 7.46 29.36 -13.75
N PRO A 309 6.87 28.68 -12.75
CA PRO A 309 7.47 28.57 -11.43
C PRO A 309 8.78 27.77 -11.49
N ASP A 310 9.83 28.33 -10.90
CA ASP A 310 11.06 27.62 -10.60
C ASP A 310 10.99 27.07 -9.17
N PHE A 311 10.61 25.80 -9.06
CA PHE A 311 10.50 25.11 -7.79
C PHE A 311 11.85 24.78 -7.14
N ASN A 312 12.98 24.98 -7.83
CA ASN A 312 14.29 24.89 -7.19
C ASN A 312 14.54 26.11 -6.30
N LEU A 313 14.02 27.27 -6.70
CA LEU A 313 14.14 28.54 -5.98
C LEU A 313 12.92 28.86 -5.11
N SER A 314 11.79 28.21 -5.36
CA SER A 314 10.56 28.33 -4.57
C SER A 314 10.57 27.36 -3.39
N ASN A 315 9.90 27.71 -2.29
CA ASN A 315 9.83 26.84 -1.11
C ASN A 315 8.45 26.92 -0.45
N LEU A 316 8.01 25.79 0.11
CA LEU A 316 6.84 25.80 0.97
C LEU A 316 7.25 26.29 2.36
N THR A 317 6.49 27.21 2.96
CA THR A 317 6.79 27.78 4.29
C THR A 317 5.94 27.21 5.42
N SER A 318 4.85 26.52 5.10
CA SER A 318 4.01 25.88 6.11
C SER A 318 3.40 24.59 5.60
N CYS A 319 3.19 23.65 6.51
CA CYS A 319 2.54 22.38 6.24
C CYS A 319 1.06 22.59 5.95
N ASN A 320 0.55 21.98 4.88
CA ASN A 320 -0.86 22.05 4.52
C ASN A 320 -1.78 21.30 5.51
N TRP A 321 -1.19 20.50 6.41
CA TRP A 321 -1.93 19.72 7.41
C TRP A 321 -1.93 20.36 8.80
N CYS A 322 -0.75 20.50 9.42
CA CYS A 322 -0.66 21.02 10.79
C CYS A 322 -0.37 22.53 10.86
N ARG A 323 -0.21 23.21 9.72
CA ARG A 323 0.23 24.61 9.63
C ARG A 323 1.59 24.92 10.26
N GLY A 324 2.35 23.90 10.66
CA GLY A 324 3.70 24.05 11.16
C GLY A 324 4.65 24.59 10.09
N ASN A 325 5.61 25.41 10.49
CA ASN A 325 6.55 26.11 9.62
C ASN A 325 7.81 25.28 9.25
N SER A 326 7.92 24.07 9.78
CA SER A 326 9.06 23.18 9.51
C SER A 326 8.66 22.15 8.45
N VAL A 327 8.99 22.47 7.19
CA VAL A 327 8.80 21.62 6.02
C VAL A 327 10.08 21.55 5.21
N ARG A 328 10.39 20.38 4.65
CA ARG A 328 11.60 20.15 3.86
C ARG A 328 11.30 19.34 2.62
N ARG A 329 12.03 19.62 1.54
CA ARG A 329 11.89 18.84 0.30
C ARG A 329 12.20 17.37 0.54
N VAL A 330 11.60 16.52 -0.27
CA VAL A 330 11.89 15.08 -0.29
C VAL A 330 12.49 14.68 -1.62
N ARG A 331 13.41 13.71 -1.57
CA ARG A 331 13.99 13.09 -2.76
C ARG A 331 13.17 11.89 -3.20
N SER A 332 13.50 11.34 -4.37
CA SER A 332 12.84 10.17 -4.93
C SER A 332 12.99 8.92 -4.08
N ASP A 333 14.06 8.80 -3.29
CA ASP A 333 14.28 7.72 -2.31
C ASP A 333 13.51 7.93 -0.98
N ALA A 334 12.59 8.90 -0.93
CA ALA A 334 11.87 9.36 0.27
C ALA A 334 12.74 9.99 1.38
N SER A 335 14.05 10.20 1.14
CA SER A 335 14.90 10.92 2.08
C SER A 335 14.49 12.40 2.15
N THR A 336 14.57 12.96 3.34
CA THR A 336 14.27 14.37 3.59
C THR A 336 15.54 15.20 3.41
N VAL A 337 15.44 16.31 2.68
CA VAL A 337 16.54 17.26 2.49
C VAL A 337 16.59 18.19 3.69
N TYR A 338 17.18 17.70 4.79
CA TYR A 338 17.33 18.46 6.03
C TYR A 338 18.29 19.64 5.85
N LEU A 339 18.07 20.66 6.67
CA LEU A 339 18.97 21.79 6.90
C LEU A 339 19.55 21.68 8.31
N ASP A 340 20.70 22.31 8.52
CA ASP A 340 21.35 22.35 9.82
C ASP A 340 20.40 22.92 10.89
N GLY A 341 20.29 22.17 11.99
CA GLY A 341 19.39 22.47 13.09
C GLY A 341 18.02 21.80 13.01
N ASP A 342 17.68 21.15 11.90
CA ASP A 342 16.41 20.45 11.78
C ASP A 342 16.30 19.26 12.73
N ARG A 343 15.12 19.10 13.31
CA ARG A 343 14.74 17.86 13.99
C ARG A 343 14.52 16.75 12.96
N THR A 344 15.13 15.58 13.17
CA THR A 344 14.92 14.40 12.32
C THR A 344 13.86 13.46 12.90
N ASN A 345 13.58 12.35 12.21
CA ASN A 345 12.63 11.33 12.68
C ASN A 345 13.27 10.25 13.57
N THR A 346 14.59 10.32 13.78
CA THR A 346 15.32 9.35 14.59
C THR A 346 15.18 9.69 16.07
N ARG A 347 14.79 8.72 16.90
CA ARG A 347 14.69 8.92 18.35
C ARG A 347 16.07 9.21 18.96
N SER A 348 16.11 10.18 19.87
CA SER A 348 17.26 10.44 20.74
C SER A 348 17.08 9.68 22.06
N TYR A 349 18.14 9.04 22.54
CA TYR A 349 18.12 8.23 23.78
C TYR A 349 18.91 8.86 24.94
N GLY A 350 19.40 10.10 24.76
CA GLY A 350 20.22 10.78 25.76
C GLY A 350 20.53 12.25 25.45
N GLY A 351 19.75 12.87 24.56
CA GLY A 351 19.90 14.29 24.22
C GLY A 351 19.43 15.21 25.35
N LYS A 352 20.14 16.33 25.52
CA LYS A 352 19.71 17.52 26.27
C LYS A 352 18.50 18.20 25.62
N CYS A 353 18.28 18.02 24.31
CA CYS A 353 17.11 18.55 23.64
C CYS A 353 15.85 17.75 24.04
N GLY A 354 14.91 18.42 24.73
CA GLY A 354 13.67 17.82 25.24
C GLY A 354 12.66 17.40 24.16
N CYS A 355 12.99 17.51 22.86
CA CYS A 355 12.08 17.10 21.79
C CYS A 355 12.04 15.57 21.58
N GLY A 356 13.01 14.81 22.11
CA GLY A 356 13.06 13.34 22.02
C GLY A 356 13.56 12.78 20.68
N PHE A 357 14.10 13.63 19.81
CA PHE A 357 14.60 13.27 18.48
C PHE A 357 16.00 13.84 18.24
N LYS A 358 16.72 13.23 17.29
CA LYS A 358 18.01 13.73 16.82
C LYS A 358 17.84 14.97 15.95
N HIS A 359 18.94 15.69 15.75
CA HIS A 359 19.02 16.90 14.95
C HIS A 359 20.05 16.72 13.84
N TYR A 360 19.73 17.24 12.66
CA TYR A 360 20.60 17.22 11.51
C TYR A 360 21.62 18.35 11.59
N TRP A 361 22.88 18.04 11.30
CA TRP A 361 23.94 19.02 11.13
C TRP A 361 25.04 18.45 10.23
N ASP A 362 25.47 19.20 9.22
CA ASP A 362 26.60 18.86 8.34
C ASP A 362 26.60 17.39 7.86
N GLY A 363 25.45 16.94 7.33
CA GLY A 363 25.31 15.58 6.79
C GLY A 363 25.09 14.46 7.81
N LYS A 364 25.03 14.77 9.12
CA LYS A 364 24.92 13.77 10.20
C LYS A 364 23.80 14.08 11.18
N GLU A 365 23.38 13.07 11.93
CA GLU A 365 22.40 13.21 13.00
C GLU A 365 23.09 13.18 14.37
N TYR A 366 22.75 14.15 15.21
CA TYR A 366 23.27 14.32 16.55
C TYR A 366 22.14 14.29 17.58
N ASP A 367 22.38 13.74 18.76
CA ASP A 367 21.39 13.77 19.85
C ASP A 367 21.12 15.20 20.37
N ASN A 368 22.03 16.13 20.10
CA ASN A 368 21.96 17.53 20.49
C ASN A 368 22.30 18.44 19.31
N LEU A 369 21.78 19.66 19.33
CA LEU A 369 22.28 20.71 18.45
C LEU A 369 23.74 21.02 18.80
N PRO A 370 24.61 21.32 17.81
CA PRO A 370 25.96 21.77 18.09
C PRO A 370 25.96 23.02 18.97
N GLU A 371 26.76 22.97 20.03
CA GLU A 371 27.01 24.10 20.91
C GLU A 371 28.18 24.90 20.32
N ALA A 372 27.94 26.18 19.97
CA ALA A 372 29.01 27.08 19.57
C ALA A 372 29.80 27.50 20.82
N PHE A 373 31.03 27.04 20.96
CA PHE A 373 31.94 27.48 22.01
C PHE A 373 32.78 28.65 21.50
N PRO A 374 32.60 29.88 22.00
CA PRO A 374 33.49 30.98 21.64
C PRO A 374 34.87 30.71 22.22
N ILE A 375 35.85 30.45 21.35
CA ILE A 375 37.24 30.31 21.76
C ILE A 375 37.79 31.73 21.89
N THR A 376 38.10 32.12 23.13
CA THR A 376 38.72 33.40 23.39
C THR A 376 40.24 33.20 23.48
N LEU A 377 41.01 33.88 22.64
CA LEU A 377 42.47 33.80 22.62
C LEU A 377 43.07 35.10 23.15
N GLU A 378 43.95 35.01 24.14
CA GLU A 378 44.67 36.15 24.65
C GLU A 378 46.05 36.23 23.99
N TRP A 379 46.29 37.28 23.20
CA TRP A 379 47.56 37.52 22.52
C TRP A 379 48.12 38.88 22.95
N GLY A 380 49.28 38.89 23.61
CA GLY A 380 49.97 40.12 24.00
C GLY A 380 49.18 41.01 24.98
N GLY A 381 48.43 40.40 25.91
CA GLY A 381 47.59 41.14 26.88
C GLY A 381 46.31 41.73 26.29
N ARG A 382 45.92 41.30 25.08
CA ARG A 382 44.63 41.64 24.46
C ARG A 382 43.84 40.38 24.16
N VAL A 383 42.57 40.43 24.53
CA VAL A 383 41.60 39.38 24.29
C VAL A 383 41.06 39.51 22.86
N VAL A 384 41.35 38.53 22.01
CA VAL A 384 40.79 38.38 20.66
C VAL A 384 39.65 37.36 20.76
N ARG A 385 38.46 37.75 20.30
CA ARG A 385 37.26 36.91 20.27
C ARG A 385 37.02 36.33 18.89
#